data_AF-A0A7Y5WBY5-F1
#
_entry.id   AF-A0A7Y5WBY5-F1
#
_cell.length_a   1.000
_cell.length_b   1.000
_cell.length_c   1.000
_cell.angle_alpha   90.00
_cell.angle_beta   90.00
_cell.angle_gamma   90.00
#
_symmetry.space_group_name_H-M   'P 1'
#
loop_
_entity.id
_entity.type
_entity.pdbx_description
1 polymer ?
#
loop_
_entity_poly.entity_id
_entity_poly.type
_entity_poly.pdbx_seq_one_letter_code
_entity_poly.pdbx_strand_id
1 'polypeptide(L)'
;MGADQESPSYRIKWADFQDWVKAHGCRIEAFSEPYAGVVDVIKDETGKRFTIYPPFEKLNAYTVYKACMRLGIPMPDCAKEQEKIQNIIDNHRNGEK
;
A
#
# COMPACT_ATOMS: atom_id res chain seq x y z
N MET A 1 -20.63 -19.96 15.67
CA MET A 1 -20.96 -18.64 15.09
C MET A 1 -19.68 -18.07 14.50
N GLY A 2 -19.41 -18.37 13.22
CA GLY A 2 -18.26 -17.84 12.50
C GLY A 2 -18.77 -16.75 11.58
N ALA A 3 -18.74 -15.50 12.04
CA ALA A 3 -18.80 -14.37 11.12
C ALA A 3 -17.40 -14.25 10.53
N ASP A 4 -17.24 -14.89 9.37
CA ASP A 4 -16.24 -14.54 8.37
C ASP A 4 -16.26 -13.01 8.23
N GLN A 5 -15.36 -12.34 8.95
CA GLN A 5 -15.11 -10.92 8.75
C GLN A 5 -14.36 -10.85 7.43
N GLU A 6 -15.12 -10.93 6.34
CA GLU A 6 -14.77 -10.35 5.05
C GLU A 6 -14.42 -8.90 5.38
N SER A 7 -13.13 -8.66 5.66
CA SER A 7 -12.58 -7.32 5.68
C SER A 7 -13.01 -6.75 4.34
N PRO A 8 -13.88 -5.72 4.31
CA PRO A 8 -14.34 -5.15 3.06
C PRO A 8 -13.07 -4.79 2.34
N SER A 9 -12.75 -5.56 1.30
CA SER A 9 -11.43 -5.55 0.72
C SER A 9 -11.37 -4.24 -0.03
N TYR A 10 -11.01 -3.16 0.68
CA TYR A 10 -10.89 -1.83 0.14
C TYR A 10 -9.69 -1.88 -0.77
N ARG A 11 -10.01 -2.20 -2.00
CA ARG A 11 -9.10 -2.65 -3.03
C ARG A 11 -8.86 -1.47 -3.93
N ILE A 12 -7.75 -0.79 -3.69
CA ILE A 12 -7.32 0.35 -4.48
C ILE A 12 -6.79 -0.20 -5.79
N LYS A 13 -7.33 0.27 -6.92
CA LYS A 13 -6.83 -0.15 -8.22
C LYS A 13 -5.37 0.28 -8.34
N TRP A 14 -4.53 -0.59 -8.88
CA TRP A 14 -3.13 -0.27 -9.07
C TRP A 14 -2.92 0.96 -9.92
N ALA A 15 -3.69 1.13 -10.99
CA ALA A 15 -3.62 2.32 -11.85
C ALA A 15 -3.76 3.64 -11.04
N ASP A 16 -4.76 3.72 -10.16
CA ASP A 16 -4.97 4.89 -9.28
C ASP A 16 -3.80 5.08 -8.31
N PHE A 17 -3.26 4.00 -7.73
CA PHE A 17 -2.10 4.08 -6.87
C PHE A 17 -0.83 4.51 -7.62
N GLN A 18 -0.63 4.05 -8.86
CA GLN A 18 0.48 4.45 -9.71
C GLN A 18 0.45 5.95 -10.02
N ASP A 19 -0.72 6.47 -10.37
CA ASP A 19 -0.92 7.89 -10.63
C ASP A 19 -0.62 8.71 -9.37
N TRP A 20 -1.14 8.27 -8.21
CA TRP A 20 -0.90 8.91 -6.93
C TRP A 20 0.58 9.00 -6.57
N VAL A 21 1.32 7.89 -6.61
CA VAL A 21 2.74 7.90 -6.25
C VAL A 21 3.56 8.75 -7.23
N LYS A 22 3.21 8.76 -8.52
CA LYS A 22 3.86 9.62 -9.53
C LYS A 22 3.59 11.10 -9.29
N ALA A 23 2.35 11.48 -8.97
CA ALA A 23 1.99 12.84 -8.61
C ALA A 23 2.78 13.36 -7.38
N HIS A 24 3.19 12.44 -6.49
CA HIS A 24 4.04 12.73 -5.35
C HIS A 24 5.54 12.50 -5.61
N GLY A 25 6.00 12.49 -6.87
CA GLY A 25 7.43 12.42 -7.18
C GLY A 25 8.08 11.08 -6.84
N CYS A 26 7.31 10.00 -6.91
CA CYS A 26 7.84 8.65 -6.90
C CYS A 26 7.84 8.08 -8.32
N ARG A 27 8.85 7.27 -8.63
CA ARG A 27 8.92 6.45 -9.83
C ARG A 27 8.61 4.99 -9.50
N ILE A 28 8.22 4.25 -10.53
CA ILE A 28 7.90 2.83 -10.41
C ILE A 28 8.82 2.09 -11.36
N GLU A 29 9.62 1.19 -10.83
CA GLU A 29 10.59 0.39 -11.58
C GLU A 29 10.21 -1.09 -11.45
N ALA A 30 10.37 -1.85 -12.53
CA ALA A 30 10.25 -3.29 -12.45
C ALA A 30 11.39 -3.83 -11.58
N PHE A 31 11.06 -4.68 -10.61
CA PHE A 31 12.08 -5.35 -9.82
C PHE A 31 12.81 -6.33 -10.72
N SER A 32 14.14 -6.20 -10.81
CA SER A 32 14.98 -7.13 -11.55
C SER A 32 15.00 -8.46 -10.79
N GLU A 33 14.49 -9.52 -11.44
CA GLU A 33 14.54 -10.98 -11.15
C GLU A 33 14.91 -11.48 -9.72
N PRO A 34 14.25 -12.53 -9.19
CA PRO A 34 13.55 -13.63 -9.88
C PRO A 34 12.02 -13.52 -9.88
N TYR A 35 11.45 -12.44 -9.32
CA TYR A 35 10.01 -12.31 -9.18
C TYR A 35 9.41 -11.52 -10.34
N ALA A 36 8.99 -12.24 -11.38
CA ALA A 36 8.28 -11.65 -12.51
C ALA A 36 7.04 -10.89 -12.02
N GLY A 37 6.96 -9.61 -12.36
CA GLY A 37 5.87 -8.75 -11.94
C GLY A 37 5.96 -8.32 -10.49
N VAL A 38 7.13 -8.17 -9.88
CA VAL A 38 7.34 -7.34 -8.68
C VAL A 38 7.76 -5.93 -9.13
N VAL A 39 7.31 -4.92 -8.40
CA VAL A 39 7.62 -3.51 -8.72
C VAL A 39 8.15 -2.80 -7.48
N ASP A 40 9.17 -1.97 -7.68
CA ASP A 40 9.66 -1.04 -6.67
C ASP A 40 9.07 0.34 -6.93
N VAL A 41 8.46 0.91 -5.89
CA VAL A 41 8.10 2.33 -5.87
C VAL A 41 9.21 3.07 -5.13
N ILE A 42 9.83 4.05 -5.80
CA ILE A 42 11.00 4.75 -5.29
C ILE A 42 10.69 6.26 -5.27
N LYS A 43 10.90 6.91 -4.13
CA LYS A 43 10.74 8.36 -3.95
C LYS A 43 12.06 9.05 -4.34
N ASP A 44 12.09 9.76 -5.46
CA ASP A 44 13.33 10.35 -6.00
C ASP A 44 14.02 11.30 -5.00
N GLU A 45 13.25 12.13 -4.27
CA GLU A 45 13.80 13.10 -3.31
C GLU A 45 14.55 12.45 -2.14
N THR A 46 14.16 11.24 -1.72
CA THR A 46 14.68 10.61 -0.50
C THR A 46 15.44 9.31 -0.77
N GLY A 47 15.36 8.77 -1.99
CA GLY A 47 15.84 7.43 -2.33
C GLY A 47 15.10 6.30 -1.61
N LYS A 48 14.01 6.58 -0.89
CA LYS A 48 13.24 5.55 -0.19
C LYS A 48 12.52 4.67 -1.19
N ARG A 49 12.59 3.35 -0.99
CA ARG A 49 11.93 2.35 -1.83
C ARG A 49 10.92 1.52 -1.06
N PHE A 50 9.87 1.10 -1.76
CA PHE A 50 8.87 0.16 -1.28
C PHE A 50 8.52 -0.86 -2.38
N THR A 51 8.74 -2.13 -2.08
CA THR A 51 8.52 -3.24 -3.01
C THR A 51 7.09 -3.75 -2.90
N ILE A 52 6.41 -3.88 -4.03
CA ILE A 52 5.04 -4.37 -4.12
C ILE A 52 5.04 -5.65 -4.94
N TYR A 53 4.43 -6.69 -4.36
CA TYR A 53 4.33 -8.01 -4.94
C TYR A 53 3.01 -8.20 -5.70
N PRO A 54 2.98 -9.00 -6.76
CA PRO A 54 1.76 -9.32 -7.48
C PRO A 54 0.82 -10.17 -6.61
N PRO A 55 -0.50 -10.17 -6.88
CA PRO A 55 -1.18 -9.52 -8.01
C PRO A 55 -1.42 -8.03 -7.82
N PHE A 56 -1.29 -7.25 -8.89
CA PHE A 56 -1.46 -5.80 -8.88
C PHE A 56 -2.87 -5.32 -9.20
N GLU A 57 -3.83 -6.13 -9.63
CA GLU A 57 -5.13 -5.58 -10.05
C GLU A 57 -5.78 -4.69 -8.98
N LYS A 58 -5.62 -5.09 -7.71
CA LYS A 58 -6.25 -4.46 -6.56
C LYS A 58 -5.33 -4.56 -5.34
N LEU A 59 -4.76 -3.44 -4.92
CA LEU A 59 -3.95 -3.36 -3.70
C LEU A 59 -4.82 -3.29 -2.45
N ASN A 60 -4.40 -4.00 -1.41
CA ASN A 60 -4.99 -3.84 -0.08
C ASN A 60 -4.63 -2.45 0.47
N ALA A 61 -5.60 -1.78 1.08
CA ALA A 61 -5.41 -0.49 1.73
C ALA A 61 -4.26 -0.51 2.76
N TYR A 62 -4.02 -1.63 3.44
CA TYR A 62 -2.86 -1.79 4.32
C TYR A 62 -1.51 -1.74 3.59
N THR A 63 -1.42 -2.32 2.39
CA THR A 63 -0.23 -2.24 1.53
C THR A 63 0.00 -0.81 1.07
N VAL A 64 -1.06 -0.11 0.65
CA VAL A 64 -0.99 1.30 0.27
C VAL A 64 -0.56 2.18 1.45
N TYR A 65 -1.12 1.95 2.64
CA TYR A 65 -0.71 2.63 3.87
C TYR A 65 0.79 2.44 4.15
N LYS A 66 1.29 1.19 4.12
CA LYS A 66 2.72 0.90 4.33
C LYS A 66 3.59 1.58 3.28
N ALA A 67 3.17 1.55 2.01
CA ALA A 67 3.89 2.21 0.93
C ALA A 67 3.96 3.72 1.16
N CYS A 68 2.81 4.38 1.41
CA CYS A 68 2.73 5.81 1.67
C CYS A 68 3.59 6.22 2.89
N MET A 69 3.48 5.49 4.00
CA MET A 69 4.30 5.72 5.19
C MET A 69 5.79 5.58 4.90
N ARG A 70 6.20 4.52 4.19
CA ARG A 70 7.61 4.27 3.87
C ARG A 70 8.16 5.34 2.95
N LEU A 71 7.39 5.76 1.94
CA LEU A 71 7.77 6.77 0.95
C LEU A 71 7.66 8.20 1.50
N GLY A 72 6.95 8.39 2.63
CA GLY A 72 6.72 9.70 3.22
C GLY A 72 5.73 10.56 2.41
N ILE A 73 4.78 9.93 1.73
CA ILE A 73 3.75 10.61 0.94
C ILE A 73 2.39 10.50 1.65
N PRO A 74 1.48 11.47 1.45
CA PRO A 74 0.13 11.37 2.01
C PRO A 74 -0.63 10.16 1.46
N MET A 75 -1.56 9.63 2.25
CA MET A 75 -2.46 8.59 1.78
C MET A 75 -3.51 9.17 0.81
N PRO A 76 -3.85 8.45 -0.27
CA PRO A 76 -4.93 8.85 -1.17
C PRO A 76 -6.27 8.87 -0.42
N ASP A 77 -7.17 9.80 -0.76
CA ASP A 77 -8.50 9.92 -0.13
C ASP A 77 -9.34 8.64 -0.26
N CYS A 78 -9.18 7.89 -1.34
CA CYS A 78 -9.78 6.55 -1.50
C CYS A 78 -9.29 5.54 -0.44
N ALA A 79 -8.14 5.76 0.19
CA ALA A 79 -7.64 4.98 1.33
C ALA A 79 -7.98 5.63 2.69
N LYS A 80 -8.54 6.85 2.70
CA LYS A 80 -8.87 7.61 3.92
C LYS A 80 -10.21 7.24 4.56
N GLU A 81 -10.86 6.14 4.15
CA GLU A 81 -11.84 5.46 5.01
C GLU A 81 -11.11 4.79 6.21
N GLN A 82 -10.42 5.65 6.97
CA GLN A 82 -9.42 5.40 8.00
C GLN A 82 -9.96 4.62 9.18
N GLU A 83 -11.26 4.69 9.45
CA GLU A 83 -11.85 4.09 10.64
C GLU A 83 -11.62 2.56 10.71
N LYS A 84 -11.51 1.90 9.56
CA LYS A 84 -11.21 0.46 9.49
C LYS A 84 -9.71 0.16 9.48
N ILE A 85 -8.88 1.00 8.84
CA ILE A 85 -7.42 0.81 8.79
C ILE A 85 -6.77 1.15 10.13
N GLN A 86 -7.26 2.19 10.81
CA GLN A 86 -6.85 2.57 12.15
C GLN A 86 -7.11 1.43 13.14
N ASN A 87 -8.23 0.71 13.01
CA ASN A 87 -8.51 -0.49 13.79
C ASN A 87 -7.50 -1.62 13.55
N ILE A 88 -7.04 -1.83 12.30
CA ILE A 88 -6.00 -2.82 11.99
C ILE A 88 -4.64 -2.38 12.56
N ILE A 89 -4.29 -1.09 12.44
CA ILE A 89 -3.03 -0.54 12.99
C ILE A 89 -3.03 -0.61 14.52
N ASP A 90 -4.14 -0.29 15.16
CA ASP A 90 -4.29 -0.31 16.63
C ASP A 90 -4.20 -1.74 17.17
N ASN A 91 -4.93 -2.69 16.56
CA ASN A 91 -4.85 -4.11 16.92
C ASN A 91 -3.44 -4.69 16.71
N HIS A 92 -2.73 -4.30 15.65
CA HIS A 92 -1.38 -4.78 15.39
C HIS A 92 -0.34 -4.19 16.37
N ARG A 93 -0.62 -3.02 16.96
CA ARG A 93 0.24 -2.39 17.98
C ARG A 93 -0.04 -2.91 19.39
N ASN A 94 -1.24 -3.43 19.65
CA ASN A 94 -1.64 -3.98 20.95
C ASN A 94 -1.37 -5.49 21.10
N GLY A 95 -1.07 -6.20 20.00
CA GLY A 95 -0.74 -7.64 20.00
C GLY A 95 0.72 -7.98 20.28
N GLU A 96 1.63 -6.99 20.39
CA GLU A 96 3.03 -7.18 20.76
C GLU A 96 3.27 -6.94 22.27
N LYS A 97 2.42 -7.50 23.14
CA LYS A 97 2.61 -7.49 24.60
C LYS A 97 2.63 -8.88 25.20
#